data_AF-Q1PJZ7-F1
#
_entry.id   AF-Q1PJZ7-F1
#
_cell.length_a   1.000
_cell.length_b   1.000
_cell.length_c   1.000
_cell.angle_alpha   90.00
_cell.angle_beta   90.00
_cell.angle_gamma   90.00
#
_symmetry.space_group_name_H-M   'P 1'
#
loop_
_entity.id
_entity.type
_entity.pdbx_description
1 polymer ?
#
loop_
_entity_poly.entity_id
_entity_poly.type
_entity_poly.pdbx_seq_one_letter_code
_entity_poly.pdbx_strand_id
1 'polypeptide(L)'
;MVEYCKGIVEKNDILTIGESPLAIMQNRYISPQNLDYSFFSKALCYFFHPTSSLATACGMQLLINRIGVTRITFALIVGFLFKLVGIKGMFYRLTGSESSLIDDISGTVTPYDKSIVMGPLNADLFCKEVSNYLNIDVAVVDVNDLGGVKVLASSNKKVNKILKRNLISNPAGNGDEKTPIVLIREKK
;
A
#
# COMPACT_ATOMS: atom_id res chain seq x y z
N MET A 1 -12.57 7.85 14.11
CA MET A 1 -12.78 6.38 14.15
C MET A 1 -13.40 5.96 15.47
N VAL A 2 -12.67 6.07 16.58
CA VAL A 2 -13.07 5.58 17.90
C VAL A 2 -14.46 6.05 18.34
N GLU A 3 -14.78 7.32 18.14
CA GLU A 3 -16.08 7.90 18.47
C GLU A 3 -17.23 7.28 17.68
N TYR A 4 -17.03 7.01 16.38
CA TYR A 4 -18.02 6.36 15.51
C TYR A 4 -18.23 4.88 15.85
N CYS A 5 -17.24 4.22 16.45
CA CYS A 5 -17.35 2.83 16.89
C CYS A 5 -18.05 2.71 18.26
N LYS A 6 -18.11 3.80 19.04
CA LYS A 6 -18.66 3.80 20.39
C LYS A 6 -20.16 3.48 20.36
N GLY A 7 -20.57 2.43 21.07
CA GLY A 7 -21.97 1.98 21.13
C GLY A 7 -22.41 1.04 20.00
N ILE A 8 -21.53 0.77 19.02
CA ILE A 8 -21.78 -0.22 17.96
C ILE A 8 -21.04 -1.53 18.27
N VAL A 9 -19.81 -1.41 18.78
CA VAL A 9 -18.94 -2.55 19.06
C VAL A 9 -19.44 -3.37 20.25
N GLU A 10 -19.41 -4.69 20.10
CA GLU A 10 -19.70 -5.67 21.13
C GLU A 10 -18.40 -6.39 21.55
N LYS A 11 -18.45 -7.04 22.71
CA LYS A 11 -17.35 -7.86 23.19
C LYS A 11 -17.03 -8.97 22.17
N ASN A 12 -15.74 -9.17 21.89
CA ASN A 12 -15.20 -10.14 20.92
C ASN A 12 -15.39 -9.77 19.43
N ASP A 13 -15.88 -8.57 19.12
CA ASP A 13 -15.83 -8.09 17.75
C ASP A 13 -14.38 -7.94 17.26
N ILE A 14 -14.20 -7.99 15.94
CA ILE A 14 -12.94 -7.67 15.29
C ILE A 14 -13.19 -6.46 14.38
N LEU A 15 -12.54 -5.34 14.67
CA LEU A 15 -12.57 -4.15 13.84
C LEU A 15 -11.44 -4.22 12.80
N THR A 16 -11.75 -3.93 11.55
CA THR A 16 -10.75 -3.82 10.49
C THR A 16 -10.80 -2.47 9.83
N ILE A 17 -9.64 -1.94 9.44
CA ILE A 17 -9.52 -0.76 8.59
C ILE A 17 -8.66 -1.10 7.36
N GLY A 18 -9.05 -0.58 6.20
CA GLY A 18 -8.28 -0.70 4.97
C GLY A 18 -6.91 -0.01 5.04
N GLU A 19 -5.92 -0.55 4.34
CA GLU A 19 -4.58 0.01 4.20
C GLU A 19 -4.62 1.46 3.68
N SER A 20 -5.25 1.65 2.51
CA SER A 20 -5.24 2.94 1.81
C SER A 20 -5.94 4.05 2.60
N PRO A 21 -7.15 3.85 3.16
CA PRO A 21 -7.77 4.85 4.03
C PRO A 21 -6.90 5.23 5.23
N LEU A 22 -6.28 4.26 5.90
CA LEU A 22 -5.41 4.55 7.05
C LEU A 22 -4.18 5.36 6.63
N ALA A 23 -3.53 4.98 5.53
CA ALA A 23 -2.43 5.73 4.96
C ALA A 23 -2.81 7.17 4.59
N ILE A 24 -3.97 7.35 3.95
CA ILE A 24 -4.48 8.68 3.59
C ILE A 24 -4.75 9.52 4.84
N MET A 25 -5.34 8.95 5.90
CA MET A 25 -5.55 9.64 7.18
C MET A 25 -4.22 10.06 7.85
N GLN A 26 -3.12 9.40 7.52
CA GLN A 26 -1.76 9.74 7.96
C GLN A 26 -1.04 10.69 6.99
N ASN A 27 -1.75 11.27 6.01
CA ASN A 27 -1.20 12.11 4.93
C ASN A 27 -0.12 11.39 4.09
N ARG A 28 -0.26 10.08 3.90
CA ARG A 28 0.71 9.26 3.15
C ARG A 28 0.27 9.00 1.72
N TYR A 29 -0.02 10.08 1.01
CA TYR A 29 -0.32 10.01 -0.41
C TYR A 29 0.42 11.12 -1.16
N ILE A 30 0.74 10.86 -2.42
CA ILE A 30 1.39 11.82 -3.31
C ILE A 30 0.50 11.98 -4.53
N SER A 31 0.05 13.20 -4.80
CA SER A 31 -0.64 13.51 -6.05
C SER A 31 0.39 13.64 -7.18
N PRO A 32 0.31 12.84 -8.26
CA PRO A 32 1.15 13.00 -9.44
C PRO A 32 1.07 14.38 -10.08
N GLN A 33 -0.02 15.13 -9.86
CA GLN A 33 -0.16 16.49 -10.37
C GLN A 33 0.75 17.49 -9.66
N ASN A 34 1.18 17.17 -8.43
CA ASN A 34 2.05 18.01 -7.61
C ASN A 34 3.52 17.58 -7.68
N LEU A 35 3.86 16.61 -8.55
CA LEU A 35 5.23 16.15 -8.75
C LEU A 35 5.86 16.86 -9.95
N ASP A 36 6.94 17.60 -9.69
CA ASP A 36 7.79 18.11 -10.76
C ASP A 36 8.65 16.99 -11.34
N TYR A 37 8.32 16.60 -12.57
CA TYR A 37 9.06 15.57 -13.28
C TYR A 37 10.36 16.14 -13.86
N SER A 38 11.49 15.68 -13.32
CA SER A 38 12.81 15.96 -13.86
C SER A 38 12.98 15.43 -15.28
N PHE A 39 13.92 15.99 -16.03
CA PHE A 39 14.30 15.44 -17.34
C PHE A 39 14.72 13.96 -17.24
N PHE A 40 15.43 13.61 -16.17
CA PHE A 40 15.86 12.24 -15.92
C PHE A 40 14.70 11.28 -15.69
N SER A 41 13.64 11.68 -14.99
CA SER A 41 12.50 10.77 -14.79
C SER A 41 11.79 10.44 -16.10
N LYS A 42 11.66 11.44 -16.99
CA LYS A 42 11.09 11.27 -18.34
C LYS A 42 11.97 10.44 -19.27
N ALA A 43 13.30 10.56 -19.15
CA ALA A 43 14.21 9.80 -20.01
C ALA A 43 14.39 8.35 -19.53
N LEU A 44 14.58 8.15 -18.22
CA LEU A 44 14.93 6.84 -17.67
C LEU A 44 13.74 5.87 -17.65
N CYS A 45 12.49 6.35 -17.65
CA CYS A 45 11.31 5.49 -17.65
C CYS A 45 11.17 4.65 -18.94
N TYR A 46 11.68 5.13 -20.08
CA TYR A 46 11.62 4.38 -21.36
C TYR A 46 12.46 3.10 -21.40
N PHE A 47 13.41 2.92 -20.47
CA PHE A 47 14.21 1.70 -20.38
C PHE A 47 13.46 0.52 -19.74
N PHE A 48 12.27 0.76 -19.18
CA PHE A 48 11.46 -0.24 -18.50
C PHE A 48 10.34 -0.75 -19.41
N HIS A 49 9.93 -2.00 -19.16
CA HIS A 49 8.80 -2.58 -19.88
C HIS A 49 7.51 -1.82 -19.53
N PRO A 50 6.59 -1.55 -20.48
CA PRO A 50 5.39 -0.73 -20.24
C PRO A 50 4.49 -1.20 -19.08
N THR A 51 4.59 -2.47 -18.70
CA THR A 51 3.87 -3.06 -17.56
C THR A 51 4.53 -2.79 -16.21
N SER A 52 5.63 -2.04 -16.16
CA SER A 52 6.32 -1.66 -14.94
C SER A 52 5.85 -0.29 -14.47
N SER A 53 5.58 -0.14 -13.18
CA SER A 53 5.32 1.16 -12.54
C SER A 53 6.42 2.19 -12.82
N LEU A 54 7.67 1.74 -12.99
CA LEU A 54 8.84 2.55 -13.35
C LEU A 54 8.87 3.00 -14.82
N ALA A 55 8.00 2.45 -15.67
CA ALA A 55 7.83 2.89 -17.05
C ALA A 55 7.03 4.20 -17.16
N THR A 56 6.59 4.76 -16.03
CA THR A 56 5.99 6.09 -15.97
C THR A 56 6.98 7.11 -15.41
N ALA A 57 6.92 8.36 -15.90
CA ALA A 57 7.72 9.45 -15.34
C ALA A 57 7.42 9.69 -13.85
N CYS A 58 6.19 9.38 -13.41
CA CYS A 58 5.78 9.48 -12.01
C CYS A 58 6.48 8.44 -11.13
N GLY A 59 6.38 7.15 -11.48
CA GLY A 59 7.08 6.09 -10.75
C GLY A 59 8.59 6.30 -10.73
N MET A 60 9.17 6.70 -11.88
CA MET A 60 10.61 7.00 -11.95
C MET A 60 10.99 8.21 -11.09
N GLN A 61 10.21 9.29 -11.08
CA GLN A 61 10.50 10.46 -10.26
C GLN A 61 10.41 10.13 -8.77
N LEU A 62 9.44 9.31 -8.36
CA LEU A 62 9.36 8.86 -6.97
C LEU A 62 10.57 8.04 -6.56
N LEU A 63 11.03 7.14 -7.44
CA LEU A 63 12.25 6.38 -7.19
C LEU A 63 13.47 7.33 -7.09
N ILE A 64 13.59 8.31 -7.99
CA ILE A 64 14.64 9.34 -7.95
C ILE A 64 14.61 10.10 -6.62
N ASN A 65 13.43 10.47 -6.13
CA ASN A 65 13.30 11.20 -4.87
C ASN A 65 13.76 10.36 -3.66
N ARG A 66 13.64 9.03 -3.73
CA ARG A 66 14.05 8.14 -2.62
C ARG A 66 15.53 7.78 -2.62
N ILE A 67 16.08 7.42 -3.78
CA ILE A 67 17.44 6.86 -3.88
C ILE A 67 18.42 7.74 -4.65
N GLY A 68 17.94 8.84 -5.24
CA GLY A 68 18.73 9.76 -6.04
C GLY A 68 18.92 9.32 -7.48
N VAL A 69 19.08 10.30 -8.37
CA VAL A 69 19.27 10.06 -9.82
C VAL A 69 20.55 9.27 -10.10
N THR A 70 21.65 9.57 -9.39
CA THR A 70 22.97 8.96 -9.60
C THR A 70 22.97 7.46 -9.35
N ARG A 71 22.30 7.01 -8.29
CA ARG A 71 22.18 5.58 -7.97
C ARG A 71 21.31 4.86 -8.99
N ILE A 72 20.28 5.51 -9.51
CA ILE A 72 19.40 4.93 -10.54
C ILE A 72 20.14 4.78 -11.86
N THR A 73 20.86 5.80 -12.33
CA THR A 73 21.66 5.70 -13.55
C THR A 73 22.75 4.64 -13.42
N PHE A 74 23.43 4.57 -12.27
CA PHE A 74 24.40 3.51 -12.01
C PHE A 74 23.75 2.12 -12.06
N ALA A 75 22.61 1.93 -11.38
CA ALA A 75 21.87 0.67 -11.37
C ALA A 75 21.37 0.28 -12.76
N LEU A 76 20.99 1.25 -13.60
CA LEU A 76 20.58 1.03 -14.98
C LEU A 76 21.75 0.59 -15.85
N ILE A 77 22.90 1.26 -15.77
CA ILE A 77 24.10 0.91 -16.53
C ILE A 77 24.58 -0.49 -16.16
N VAL A 78 24.75 -0.77 -14.85
CA VAL A 78 25.17 -2.10 -14.39
C VAL A 78 24.12 -3.15 -14.73
N GLY A 79 22.84 -2.84 -14.54
CA GLY A 79 21.74 -3.73 -14.90
C GLY A 79 21.73 -4.09 -16.39
N PHE A 80 22.01 -3.12 -17.26
CA PHE A 80 22.12 -3.32 -18.70
C PHE A 80 23.33 -4.19 -19.07
N LEU A 81 24.52 -3.91 -18.50
CA LEU A 81 25.72 -4.71 -18.74
C LEU A 81 25.52 -6.18 -18.34
N PHE A 82 24.94 -6.42 -17.16
CA PHE A 82 24.66 -7.79 -16.71
C PHE A 82 23.60 -8.49 -17.56
N LYS A 83 22.62 -7.74 -18.08
CA LYS A 83 21.61 -8.28 -19.02
C LYS A 83 22.26 -8.78 -20.31
N LEU A 84 23.33 -8.12 -20.80
CA LEU A 84 24.09 -8.58 -21.97
C LEU A 84 24.81 -9.91 -21.71
N VAL A 85 25.25 -10.15 -20.47
CA VAL A 85 25.88 -11.41 -20.04
C VAL A 85 24.82 -12.46 -19.60
N GLY A 86 23.53 -12.20 -19.86
CA GLY A 86 22.42 -13.12 -19.57
C GLY A 86 21.88 -13.07 -18.15
N ILE A 87 22.41 -12.22 -17.27
CA ILE A 87 21.96 -12.07 -15.88
C ILE A 87 20.88 -10.97 -15.80
N LYS A 88 19.63 -11.40 -15.67
CA LYS A 88 18.47 -10.49 -15.57
C LYS A 88 18.22 -10.03 -14.13
N GLY A 89 17.65 -8.84 -13.97
CA GLY A 89 17.16 -8.35 -12.68
C GLY A 89 18.20 -7.65 -11.78
N MET A 90 19.42 -7.41 -12.26
CA MET A 90 20.44 -6.69 -11.48
C MET A 90 20.05 -5.26 -11.11
N PHE A 91 19.27 -4.57 -11.96
CA PHE A 91 18.71 -3.26 -11.61
C PHE A 91 17.91 -3.29 -10.29
N TYR A 92 17.00 -4.26 -10.16
CA TYR A 92 16.17 -4.43 -8.96
C TYR A 92 16.99 -4.82 -7.73
N ARG A 93 18.08 -5.59 -7.92
CA ARG A 93 19.00 -5.93 -6.82
C ARG A 93 19.78 -4.71 -6.31
N LEU A 94 20.13 -3.78 -7.20
CA LEU A 94 20.90 -2.57 -6.85
C LEU A 94 20.03 -1.44 -6.27
N THR A 95 18.81 -1.30 -6.77
CA THR A 95 17.81 -0.36 -6.26
C THR A 95 17.12 -0.88 -5.00
N GLY A 96 17.10 -2.21 -4.80
CA GLY A 96 16.59 -2.86 -3.60
C GLY A 96 15.07 -2.74 -3.47
N SER A 97 14.60 -2.84 -2.23
CA SER A 97 13.17 -2.78 -1.87
C SER A 97 12.48 -1.51 -2.36
N GLU A 98 13.20 -0.39 -2.52
CA GLU A 98 12.61 0.89 -2.94
C GLU A 98 11.93 0.80 -4.31
N SER A 99 12.50 0.04 -5.24
CA SER A 99 11.90 -0.16 -6.57
C SER A 99 10.57 -0.93 -6.52
N SER A 100 10.46 -1.89 -5.60
CA SER A 100 9.24 -2.67 -5.36
C SER A 100 8.18 -1.91 -4.57
N LEU A 101 8.57 -0.82 -3.90
CA LEU A 101 7.64 0.04 -3.13
C LEU A 101 7.00 1.13 -4.00
N ILE A 102 7.55 1.39 -5.19
CA ILE A 102 6.88 2.20 -6.21
C ILE A 102 5.89 1.28 -6.90
N ASP A 103 4.81 0.95 -6.20
CA ASP A 103 3.66 0.25 -6.78
C ASP A 103 2.64 1.29 -7.26
N ASP A 104 1.82 0.86 -8.22
CA ASP A 104 1.02 1.71 -9.10
C ASP A 104 0.14 2.77 -8.41
N ILE A 105 -0.32 3.74 -9.21
CA ILE A 105 -1.35 4.71 -8.82
C ILE A 105 -2.48 3.94 -8.14
N SER A 106 -2.72 4.24 -6.86
CA SER A 106 -3.73 3.55 -6.10
C SER A 106 -5.06 3.94 -6.72
N GLY A 107 -5.69 3.04 -7.48
CA GLY A 107 -7.04 3.19 -8.01
C GLY A 107 -8.07 3.17 -6.88
N THR A 108 -7.88 4.04 -5.88
CA THR A 108 -8.71 4.20 -4.69
C THR A 108 -9.81 5.22 -4.95
N VAL A 109 -10.53 5.63 -3.91
CA VAL A 109 -11.66 6.56 -4.01
C VAL A 109 -11.23 7.99 -4.35
N THR A 110 -12.06 8.69 -5.11
CA THR A 110 -11.92 10.14 -5.38
C THR A 110 -11.89 10.91 -4.04
N PRO A 111 -10.99 11.90 -3.84
CA PRO A 111 -10.06 12.53 -4.81
C PRO A 111 -8.67 11.89 -4.88
N TYR A 112 -8.48 10.72 -4.29
CA TYR A 112 -7.19 10.03 -4.18
C TYR A 112 -7.01 8.95 -5.25
N ASP A 113 -8.00 8.76 -6.14
CA ASP A 113 -8.04 7.81 -7.26
C ASP A 113 -6.85 7.90 -8.21
N LYS A 114 -6.23 9.09 -8.29
CA LYS A 114 -5.03 9.35 -9.09
C LYS A 114 -3.79 9.53 -8.25
N SER A 115 -3.88 9.38 -6.93
CA SER A 115 -2.74 9.53 -6.03
C SER A 115 -1.96 8.23 -5.91
N ILE A 116 -0.70 8.34 -5.52
CA ILE A 116 0.10 7.20 -5.08
C ILE A 116 0.01 7.16 -3.57
N VAL A 117 -0.69 6.16 -3.05
CA VAL A 117 -0.85 5.95 -1.60
C VAL A 117 0.26 5.02 -1.12
N MET A 118 1.03 5.50 -0.15
CA MET A 118 2.08 4.71 0.48
C MET A 118 1.48 3.93 1.65
N GLY A 119 1.95 2.70 1.89
CA GLY A 119 1.46 1.91 3.02
C GLY A 119 1.61 2.62 4.39
N PRO A 120 0.74 2.33 5.36
CA PRO A 120 0.58 3.08 6.60
C PRO A 120 1.81 3.01 7.51
N LEU A 121 2.04 4.07 8.28
CA LEU A 121 3.06 4.14 9.32
C LEU A 121 2.58 3.41 10.58
N ASN A 122 3.50 2.64 11.18
CA ASN A 122 3.34 2.03 12.50
C ASN A 122 2.01 1.29 12.67
N ALA A 123 1.58 0.52 11.67
CA ALA A 123 0.29 -0.18 11.67
C ALA A 123 0.11 -1.08 12.92
N ASP A 124 1.16 -1.74 13.39
CA ASP A 124 1.13 -2.53 14.64
C ASP A 124 0.82 -1.69 15.88
N LEU A 125 1.44 -0.51 16.00
CA LEU A 125 1.19 0.41 17.11
C LEU A 125 -0.25 0.93 17.06
N PHE A 126 -0.70 1.33 15.87
CA PHE A 126 -2.07 1.77 15.63
C PHE A 126 -3.09 0.69 16.08
N CYS A 127 -2.92 -0.56 15.66
CA CYS A 127 -3.79 -1.66 16.07
C CYS A 127 -3.80 -1.84 17.60
N LYS A 128 -2.63 -1.77 18.23
CA LYS A 128 -2.49 -1.93 19.69
C LYS A 128 -3.21 -0.82 20.45
N GLU A 129 -3.02 0.43 20.07
CA GLU A 129 -3.62 1.60 20.74
C GLU A 129 -5.14 1.60 20.59
N VAL A 130 -5.65 1.37 19.39
CA VAL A 130 -7.10 1.34 19.13
C VAL A 130 -7.76 0.14 19.83
N SER A 131 -7.09 -1.02 19.83
CA SER A 131 -7.56 -2.21 20.54
C SER A 131 -7.65 -1.97 22.05
N ASN A 132 -6.65 -1.35 22.66
CA ASN A 132 -6.67 -1.00 24.07
C ASN A 132 -7.81 -0.03 24.42
N TYR A 133 -8.10 0.92 23.52
CA TYR A 133 -9.16 1.91 23.76
C TYR A 133 -10.56 1.28 23.64
N LEU A 134 -10.79 0.47 22.60
CA LEU A 134 -12.10 -0.12 22.31
C LEU A 134 -12.35 -1.45 23.03
N ASN A 135 -11.30 -2.05 23.62
CA ASN A 135 -11.31 -3.35 24.27
C ASN A 135 -11.81 -4.49 23.36
N ILE A 136 -11.40 -4.45 22.08
CA ILE A 136 -11.70 -5.44 21.03
C ILE A 136 -10.46 -5.68 20.17
N ASP A 137 -10.48 -6.72 19.33
CA ASP A 137 -9.39 -6.97 18.38
C ASP A 137 -9.47 -6.01 17.19
N VAL A 138 -8.31 -5.51 16.74
CA VAL A 138 -8.20 -4.52 15.66
C VAL A 138 -7.14 -4.95 14.65
N ALA A 139 -7.41 -4.80 13.35
CA ALA A 139 -6.45 -5.10 12.29
C ALA A 139 -6.45 -4.07 11.16
N VAL A 140 -5.28 -3.90 10.55
CA VAL A 140 -5.11 -3.18 9.27
C VAL A 140 -4.98 -4.23 8.17
N VAL A 141 -5.83 -4.11 7.15
CA VAL A 141 -5.94 -5.08 6.07
C VAL A 141 -5.86 -4.42 4.71
N ASP A 142 -5.25 -5.12 3.77
CA ASP A 142 -5.26 -4.82 2.34
C ASP A 142 -6.03 -5.96 1.65
N VAL A 143 -7.16 -5.62 1.07
CA VAL A 143 -8.13 -6.56 0.51
C VAL A 143 -8.45 -6.13 -0.91
N ASN A 144 -8.43 -7.08 -1.84
CA ASN A 144 -8.81 -6.83 -3.23
C ASN A 144 -9.96 -7.73 -3.69
N ASP A 145 -10.63 -7.32 -4.77
CA ASP A 145 -11.81 -8.03 -5.31
C ASP A 145 -11.45 -9.37 -5.99
N LEU A 146 -10.16 -9.64 -6.19
CA LEU A 146 -9.65 -10.91 -6.72
C LEU A 146 -9.43 -11.97 -5.62
N GLY A 147 -9.87 -11.69 -4.39
CA GLY A 147 -9.75 -12.61 -3.25
C GLY A 147 -8.42 -12.53 -2.51
N GLY A 148 -7.58 -11.54 -2.81
CA GLY A 148 -6.36 -11.27 -2.06
C GLY A 148 -6.69 -10.61 -0.72
N VAL A 149 -6.32 -11.25 0.39
CA VAL A 149 -6.43 -10.68 1.74
C VAL A 149 -5.06 -10.71 2.42
N LYS A 150 -4.49 -9.52 2.58
CA LYS A 150 -3.23 -9.31 3.28
C LYS A 150 -3.51 -8.59 4.61
N VAL A 151 -3.13 -9.22 5.71
CA VAL A 151 -3.18 -8.58 7.03
C VAL A 151 -1.84 -7.91 7.26
N LEU A 152 -1.81 -6.58 7.28
CA LEU A 152 -0.57 -5.81 7.48
C LEU A 152 -0.17 -5.78 8.95
N ALA A 153 -1.16 -5.60 9.82
CA ALA A 153 -0.98 -5.58 11.27
C ALA A 153 -2.26 -6.04 11.97
N SER A 154 -2.11 -6.58 13.18
CA SER A 154 -3.24 -6.89 14.06
C SER A 154 -2.83 -6.83 15.53
N SER A 155 -3.74 -6.39 16.39
CA SER A 155 -3.55 -6.41 17.85
C SER A 155 -3.38 -7.83 18.40
N ASN A 156 -4.01 -8.80 17.73
CA ASN A 156 -3.99 -10.21 18.08
C ASN A 156 -3.81 -11.09 16.83
N LYS A 157 -2.63 -11.69 16.68
CA LYS A 157 -2.33 -12.54 15.51
C LYS A 157 -3.25 -13.75 15.35
N LYS A 158 -3.95 -14.17 16.41
CA LYS A 158 -4.89 -15.31 16.35
C LYS A 158 -6.09 -15.00 15.44
N VAL A 159 -6.49 -13.73 15.30
CA VAL A 159 -7.62 -13.35 14.45
C VAL A 159 -7.30 -13.39 12.96
N ASN A 160 -6.03 -13.42 12.57
CA ASN A 160 -5.61 -13.32 11.16
C ASN A 160 -6.23 -14.41 10.27
N LYS A 161 -6.44 -15.63 10.81
CA LYS A 161 -7.11 -16.72 10.09
C LYS A 161 -8.59 -16.44 9.86
N ILE A 162 -9.26 -15.83 10.84
CA ILE A 162 -10.66 -15.42 10.76
C ILE A 162 -10.80 -14.28 9.74
N LEU A 163 -9.91 -13.28 9.81
CA LEU A 163 -9.88 -12.15 8.86
C LEU A 163 -9.76 -12.62 7.42
N LYS A 164 -8.76 -13.46 7.12
CA LYS A 164 -8.54 -13.98 5.75
C LYS A 164 -9.74 -14.74 5.21
N ARG A 165 -10.45 -15.48 6.06
CA ARG A 165 -11.64 -16.24 5.63
C ARG A 165 -12.83 -15.33 5.35
N ASN A 166 -13.09 -14.35 6.21
CA ASN A 166 -14.30 -13.53 6.14
C ASN A 166 -14.17 -12.34 5.19
N LEU A 167 -12.96 -11.87 4.91
CA LEU A 167 -12.73 -10.73 4.02
C LEU A 167 -12.43 -11.13 2.57
N ILE A 168 -12.40 -12.43 2.25
CA ILE A 168 -12.04 -12.90 0.90
C ILE A 168 -13.00 -12.39 -0.19
N SER A 169 -14.27 -12.16 0.15
CA SER A 169 -15.26 -11.61 -0.78
C SER A 169 -15.22 -10.09 -0.89
N ASN A 170 -14.24 -9.44 -0.24
CA ASN A 170 -14.13 -8.00 -0.06
C ASN A 170 -15.46 -7.31 0.30
N PRO A 171 -16.02 -7.56 1.50
CA PRO A 171 -17.29 -6.95 1.90
C PRO A 171 -17.23 -5.42 2.00
N ALA A 172 -16.03 -4.84 2.11
CA ALA A 172 -15.85 -3.40 2.05
C ALA A 172 -16.04 -2.86 0.63
N GLY A 173 -15.62 -3.60 -0.40
CA GLY A 173 -15.47 -3.08 -1.75
C GLY A 173 -14.26 -2.15 -1.89
N ASN A 174 -13.86 -1.87 -3.13
CA ASN A 174 -12.74 -0.98 -3.47
C ASN A 174 -13.18 0.26 -4.27
N GLY A 175 -14.47 0.39 -4.57
CA GLY A 175 -15.04 1.48 -5.35
C GLY A 175 -15.58 2.60 -4.46
N ASP A 176 -16.69 3.20 -4.90
CA ASP A 176 -17.28 4.38 -4.26
C ASP A 176 -18.15 4.05 -3.02
N GLU A 177 -18.07 2.83 -2.47
CA GLU A 177 -18.83 2.42 -1.29
C GLU A 177 -18.49 3.22 -0.03
N LYS A 178 -17.26 3.76 0.05
CA LYS A 178 -16.78 4.61 1.17
C LYS A 178 -16.91 3.95 2.55
N THR A 179 -16.54 2.68 2.60
CA THR A 179 -16.65 1.75 3.74
C THR A 179 -15.25 1.35 4.25
N PRO A 180 -14.42 2.30 4.73
CA PRO A 180 -13.03 2.03 5.10
C PRO A 180 -12.89 1.13 6.33
N ILE A 181 -13.98 0.91 7.08
CA ILE A 181 -14.01 0.18 8.34
C ILE A 181 -15.05 -0.94 8.24
N VAL A 182 -14.63 -2.16 8.58
CA VAL A 182 -15.51 -3.34 8.63
C VAL A 182 -15.42 -3.98 10.01
N LEU A 183 -16.58 -4.27 10.59
CA LEU A 183 -16.73 -4.98 11.84
C LEU A 183 -17.11 -6.44 11.58
N ILE A 184 -16.36 -7.38 12.15
CA ILE A 184 -16.64 -8.81 12.07
C ILE A 184 -17.14 -9.27 13.42
N ARG A 185 -18.33 -9.86 13.44
CA ARG A 185 -19.00 -10.34 14.65
C ARG A 185 -19.36 -11.81 14.49
N GLU A 186 -19.12 -12.58 15.54
CA GLU A 186 -19.60 -13.96 15.60
C GLU A 186 -21.14 -13.98 15.67
N LYS A 187 -21.77 -14.78 14.82
CA LYS A 187 -23.22 -14.90 14.79
C LYS A 187 -23.67 -15.64 16.06
N LYS A 188 -24.59 -15.03 16.81
CA LYS A 188 -25.25 -15.66 17.97
C LYS A 188 -26.18 -16.79 17.52
#